data_AF-A0A1W9TJ15-F1
#
_entry.id   AF-A0A1W9TJ15-F1
#
_cell.length_a   1.000
_cell.length_b   1.000
_cell.length_c   1.000
_cell.angle_alpha   90.00
_cell.angle_beta   90.00
_cell.angle_gamma   90.00
#
_symmetry.space_group_name_H-M   'P 1'
#
loop_
_entity.id
_entity.type
_entity.pdbx_description
1 polymer ?
#
loop_
_entity_poly.entity_id
_entity_poly.type
_entity_poly.pdbx_seq_one_letter_code
_entity_poly.pdbx_strand_id
1 'polypeptide(L)'
;MFHLFLYKMSGTKITGGVMHIIKEQFETQTGIMTKAKKTMKIKKFDNKIPGYKTRKGDAGYDLFTTKTIWLFPFKISNVKLNIKCQLPKETFGFITSRSGLGSNGIVVVNGIIDEIYRGYLNASVYSLKFLPRIIKKGTKIAQMVIIPYEELEVITVTSDDELTKTIRGTDHFGSTGNN
;
A
#
# COMPACT_ATOMS: atom_id res chain seq x y z
N MET A 1 -32.01 9.13 6.65
CA MET A 1 -32.34 10.37 5.90
C MET A 1 -33.14 10.12 4.62
N PHE A 2 -32.81 9.10 3.81
CA PHE A 2 -33.56 8.75 2.59
C PHE A 2 -35.02 8.31 2.84
N HIS A 3 -35.25 7.55 3.92
CA HIS A 3 -36.60 7.16 4.36
C HIS A 3 -37.50 8.35 4.74
N LEU A 4 -36.92 9.47 5.18
CA LEU A 4 -37.66 10.67 5.59
C LEU A 4 -38.05 11.54 4.37
N PHE A 5 -37.24 11.51 3.30
CA PHE A 5 -37.54 12.22 2.05
C PHE A 5 -38.69 11.56 1.28
N LEU A 6 -38.74 10.23 1.26
CA LEU A 6 -39.84 9.47 0.63
C LEU A 6 -41.18 9.68 1.35
N TYR A 7 -41.17 9.79 2.68
CA TYR A 7 -42.40 9.99 3.48
C TYR A 7 -43.08 11.35 3.18
N LYS A 8 -42.31 12.38 2.85
CA LYS A 8 -42.80 13.73 2.54
C LYS A 8 -43.42 13.86 1.13
N MET A 9 -43.23 12.87 0.26
CA MET A 9 -43.81 12.82 -1.09
C MET A 9 -45.06 11.94 -1.21
N SER A 10 -45.59 11.43 -0.09
CA SER A 10 -46.70 10.47 -0.04
C SER A 10 -48.06 10.99 -0.55
N GLY A 11 -48.17 12.26 -0.95
CA GLY A 11 -49.37 12.83 -1.57
C GLY A 11 -49.38 12.88 -3.10
N THR A 12 -48.25 12.59 -3.77
CA THR A 12 -48.11 12.78 -5.22
C THR A 12 -47.85 11.44 -5.90
N LYS A 13 -48.70 11.04 -6.86
CA LYS A 13 -48.46 9.84 -7.69
C LYS A 13 -47.24 10.09 -8.60
N ILE A 14 -46.05 9.76 -8.13
CA ILE A 14 -44.83 9.79 -8.91
C ILE A 14 -44.79 8.53 -9.76
N THR A 15 -44.75 8.68 -11.09
CA THR A 15 -44.63 7.55 -12.03
C THR A 15 -43.23 6.91 -11.91
N GLY A 16 -43.13 5.60 -12.21
CA GLY A 16 -41.91 4.82 -11.99
C GLY A 16 -40.64 5.39 -12.65
N GLY A 17 -40.78 6.12 -13.77
CA GLY A 17 -39.66 6.78 -14.44
C GLY A 17 -39.06 7.94 -13.66
N VAL A 18 -39.90 8.74 -12.98
CA VAL A 18 -39.43 9.88 -12.17
C VAL A 18 -38.72 9.40 -10.90
N MET A 19 -39.16 8.28 -10.33
CA MET A 19 -38.47 7.65 -9.19
C MET A 19 -37.07 7.13 -9.57
N HIS A 20 -36.90 6.65 -10.80
CA HIS A 20 -35.61 6.19 -11.32
C HIS A 20 -34.60 7.34 -11.44
N ILE A 21 -35.03 8.48 -11.99
CA ILE A 21 -34.19 9.68 -12.16
C ILE A 21 -33.77 10.24 -10.80
N ILE A 22 -34.70 10.31 -9.83
CA ILE A 22 -34.39 10.80 -8.48
C ILE A 22 -33.39 9.89 -7.78
N LYS A 23 -33.51 8.56 -7.95
CA LYS A 23 -32.56 7.59 -7.38
C LYS A 23 -31.18 7.73 -8.01
N GLU A 24 -31.10 7.84 -9.33
CA GLU A 24 -29.85 8.00 -10.07
C GLU A 24 -29.16 9.32 -9.70
N GLN A 25 -29.89 10.43 -9.65
CA GLN A 25 -29.36 11.72 -9.19
C GLN A 25 -28.92 11.68 -7.72
N PHE A 26 -29.63 10.96 -6.85
CA PHE A 26 -29.26 10.84 -5.44
C PHE A 26 -28.04 9.94 -5.24
N GLU A 27 -27.90 8.85 -5.98
CA GLU A 27 -26.70 8.00 -5.99
C GLU A 27 -25.48 8.77 -6.51
N THR A 28 -25.69 9.63 -7.53
CA THR A 28 -24.65 10.52 -8.07
C THR A 28 -24.26 11.62 -7.07
N GLN A 29 -25.23 12.18 -6.32
CA GLN A 29 -24.98 13.25 -5.33
C GLN A 29 -24.47 12.76 -3.97
N THR A 30 -24.83 11.55 -3.54
CA THR A 30 -24.42 11.01 -2.22
C THR A 30 -23.13 10.21 -2.24
N GLY A 31 -22.49 10.05 -3.41
CA GLY A 31 -21.23 9.34 -3.49
C GLY A 31 -21.33 7.90 -2.97
N ILE A 32 -22.48 7.24 -3.15
CA ILE A 32 -22.55 5.77 -3.10
C ILE A 32 -21.92 5.22 -4.38
N MET A 33 -20.69 5.67 -4.63
CA MET A 33 -19.75 5.05 -5.52
C MET A 33 -19.46 3.71 -4.89
N THR A 34 -20.07 2.64 -5.40
CA THR A 34 -19.53 1.29 -5.20
C THR A 34 -18.04 1.39 -5.50
N LYS A 35 -17.17 1.34 -4.47
CA LYS A 35 -15.72 1.50 -4.64
C LYS A 35 -15.29 0.56 -5.76
N ALA A 36 -14.86 1.13 -6.89
CA ALA A 36 -14.42 0.33 -8.02
C ALA A 36 -13.38 -0.67 -7.52
N LYS A 37 -13.56 -1.95 -7.88
CA LYS A 37 -12.68 -3.02 -7.42
C LYS A 37 -11.25 -2.71 -7.87
N LYS A 38 -10.37 -2.31 -6.95
CA LYS A 38 -8.94 -2.10 -7.25
C LYS A 38 -8.30 -3.44 -7.61
N THR A 39 -7.61 -3.49 -8.74
CA THR A 39 -6.93 -4.71 -9.23
C THR A 39 -5.44 -4.47 -9.41
N MET A 40 -4.62 -5.39 -8.92
CA MET A 40 -3.19 -5.45 -9.21
C MET A 40 -2.94 -6.54 -10.25
N LYS A 41 -2.22 -6.24 -11.33
CA LYS A 41 -1.79 -7.23 -12.32
C LYS A 41 -0.37 -7.67 -12.00
N ILE A 42 -0.04 -8.95 -12.17
CA ILE A 42 1.30 -9.47 -11.89
C ILE A 42 1.81 -10.33 -13.05
N LYS A 43 3.14 -10.37 -13.22
CA LYS A 43 3.82 -11.35 -14.06
C LYS A 43 4.94 -12.02 -13.27
N LYS A 44 4.94 -13.36 -13.27
CA LYS A 44 5.95 -14.18 -12.61
C LYS A 44 7.25 -14.22 -13.43
N PHE A 45 8.39 -14.29 -12.74
CA PHE A 45 9.68 -14.60 -13.38
C PHE A 45 9.82 -16.11 -13.61
N ASP A 46 9.66 -16.91 -12.54
CA ASP A 46 9.67 -18.36 -12.56
C ASP A 46 8.25 -18.88 -12.28
N ASN A 47 7.66 -19.58 -13.25
CA ASN A 47 6.31 -20.12 -13.13
C ASN A 47 6.17 -21.24 -12.10
N LYS A 48 7.28 -21.89 -11.73
CA LYS A 48 7.34 -22.97 -10.72
C LYS A 48 7.27 -22.44 -9.28
N ILE A 49 7.52 -21.14 -9.08
CA ILE A 49 7.39 -20.48 -7.77
C ILE A 49 6.09 -19.66 -7.79
N PRO A 50 5.32 -19.62 -6.69
CA PRO A 50 4.19 -18.70 -6.58
C PRO A 50 4.62 -17.24 -6.79
N GLY A 51 3.72 -16.41 -7.34
CA GLY A 51 3.98 -14.97 -7.46
C GLY A 51 3.81 -14.27 -6.12
N TYR A 52 2.77 -14.63 -5.39
CA TYR A 52 2.47 -14.13 -4.06
C TYR A 52 1.67 -15.18 -3.26
N LYS A 53 1.54 -14.96 -1.95
CA LYS A 53 0.60 -15.69 -1.09
C LYS A 53 -0.09 -14.69 -0.15
N THR A 54 -1.39 -14.85 0.03
CA THR A 54 -2.21 -14.03 0.93
C THR A 54 -3.40 -14.87 1.37
N ARG A 55 -3.98 -14.53 2.51
CA ARG A 55 -5.24 -15.09 3.03
C ARG A 55 -6.29 -13.99 3.09
N LYS A 56 -7.56 -14.39 3.19
CA LYS A 56 -8.64 -13.43 3.42
C LYS A 56 -8.35 -12.69 4.74
N GLY A 57 -8.25 -11.37 4.68
CA GLY A 57 -7.96 -10.50 5.82
C GLY A 57 -6.48 -10.14 6.00
N ASP A 58 -5.55 -10.76 5.27
CA ASP A 58 -4.15 -10.32 5.29
C ASP A 58 -4.02 -8.95 4.61
N ALA A 59 -3.29 -8.04 5.23
CA ALA A 59 -2.96 -6.74 4.63
C ALA A 59 -1.87 -6.85 3.54
N GLY A 60 -0.98 -7.84 3.69
CA GLY A 60 0.20 -8.03 2.86
C GLY A 60 0.11 -9.21 1.90
N TYR A 61 0.82 -9.08 0.78
CA TYR A 61 1.08 -10.16 -0.16
C TYR A 61 2.49 -10.69 0.09
N ASP A 62 2.63 -11.91 0.62
CA ASP A 62 3.94 -12.55 0.80
C ASP A 62 4.63 -12.74 -0.55
N LEU A 63 5.89 -12.32 -0.66
CA LEU A 63 6.70 -12.37 -1.88
C LEU A 63 7.89 -13.34 -1.75
N PHE A 64 8.23 -13.96 -2.88
CA PHE A 64 9.13 -15.12 -2.93
C PHE A 64 10.48 -14.76 -3.57
N THR A 65 11.58 -15.27 -3.00
CA THR A 65 12.89 -15.21 -3.67
C THR A 65 12.97 -16.17 -4.85
N THR A 66 13.62 -15.73 -5.92
CA THR A 66 13.83 -16.52 -7.16
C THR A 66 15.04 -17.46 -7.10
N LYS A 67 15.95 -17.26 -6.14
CA LYS A 67 17.18 -18.06 -5.99
C LYS A 67 17.53 -18.29 -4.53
N THR A 68 18.35 -19.31 -4.28
CA THR A 68 19.00 -19.49 -2.98
C THR A 68 20.05 -18.39 -2.80
N ILE A 69 20.06 -17.75 -1.63
CA ILE A 69 20.99 -16.66 -1.31
C ILE A 69 21.61 -16.88 0.08
N TRP A 70 22.82 -16.34 0.24
CA TRP A 70 23.45 -16.16 1.53
C TRP A 70 23.16 -14.76 2.04
N LEU A 71 22.62 -14.65 3.25
CA LEU A 71 22.58 -13.42 4.00
C LEU A 71 23.78 -13.39 4.93
N PHE A 72 24.69 -12.46 4.66
CA PHE A 72 25.86 -12.26 5.50
C PHE A 72 25.54 -11.31 6.66
N PRO A 73 26.21 -11.48 7.82
CA PRO A 73 26.07 -10.59 8.96
C PRO A 73 26.24 -9.13 8.58
N PHE A 74 25.31 -8.28 9.02
CA PHE A 74 25.36 -6.82 8.90
C PHE A 74 25.57 -6.31 7.47
N LYS A 75 25.06 -7.04 6.48
CA LYS A 75 25.11 -6.65 5.07
C LYS A 75 23.72 -6.57 4.45
N ILE A 76 23.55 -5.60 3.56
CA ILE A 76 22.38 -5.51 2.69
C ILE A 76 22.56 -6.47 1.52
N SER A 77 21.53 -7.26 1.23
CA SER A 77 21.44 -8.16 0.09
C SER A 77 20.23 -7.80 -0.74
N ASN A 78 20.43 -7.47 -2.02
CA ASN A 78 19.33 -7.21 -2.95
C ASN A 78 18.77 -8.54 -3.49
N VAL A 79 17.54 -8.86 -3.09
CA VAL A 79 16.88 -10.13 -3.40
C VAL A 79 15.82 -9.92 -4.46
N LYS A 80 16.06 -10.48 -5.65
CA LYS A 80 15.08 -10.50 -6.74
C LYS A 80 13.86 -11.32 -6.37
N LEU A 81 12.70 -10.66 -6.37
CA LEU A 81 11.41 -11.27 -6.08
C LEU A 81 10.82 -11.87 -7.36
N ASN A 82 9.94 -12.85 -7.18
CA ASN A 82 9.40 -13.63 -8.30
C ASN A 82 8.34 -12.88 -9.13
N ILE A 83 8.09 -11.60 -8.88
CA ILE A 83 7.05 -10.85 -9.60
C ILE A 83 7.56 -9.50 -10.10
N LYS A 84 6.96 -9.07 -11.20
CA LYS A 84 6.72 -7.66 -11.49
C LYS A 84 5.21 -7.41 -11.44
N CYS A 85 4.81 -6.17 -11.24
CA CYS A 85 3.39 -5.83 -11.13
C CYS A 85 3.04 -4.50 -11.81
N GLN A 86 1.75 -4.34 -12.05
CA GLN A 86 1.10 -3.07 -12.29
C GLN A 86 0.13 -2.86 -11.11
N LEU A 87 0.40 -1.82 -10.34
CA LEU A 87 -0.41 -1.44 -9.19
C LEU A 87 -1.71 -0.76 -9.63
N PRO A 88 -2.75 -0.76 -8.80
CA PRO A 88 -3.90 0.12 -8.99
C PRO A 88 -3.48 1.59 -9.04
N LYS A 89 -4.26 2.41 -9.75
CA LYS A 89 -4.05 3.86 -9.73
C LYS A 89 -4.09 4.44 -8.31
N GLU A 90 -3.27 5.46 -8.08
CA GLU A 90 -3.15 6.23 -6.84
C GLU A 90 -2.80 5.31 -5.65
N THR A 91 -1.91 4.35 -5.91
CA THR A 91 -1.36 3.47 -4.88
C THR A 91 0.12 3.23 -5.10
N PHE A 92 0.85 3.03 -4.00
CA PHE A 92 2.20 2.50 -4.03
C PHE A 92 2.23 1.15 -3.30
N GLY A 93 3.19 0.31 -3.68
CA GLY A 93 3.50 -0.91 -2.97
C GLY A 93 4.52 -0.62 -1.88
N PHE A 94 4.27 -1.03 -0.65
CA PHE A 94 5.23 -0.97 0.44
C PHE A 94 5.75 -2.38 0.76
N ILE A 95 6.94 -2.70 0.25
CA ILE A 95 7.67 -3.92 0.57
C ILE A 95 8.23 -3.78 1.99
N THR A 96 7.91 -4.75 2.85
CA THR A 96 8.35 -4.76 4.25
C THR A 96 8.62 -6.17 4.75
N SER A 97 9.19 -6.24 5.95
CA SER A 97 9.54 -7.47 6.63
C SER A 97 8.31 -8.28 6.98
N ARG A 98 8.42 -9.61 6.88
CA ARG A 98 7.44 -10.52 7.48
C ARG A 98 7.74 -10.61 8.98
N SER A 99 6.72 -10.60 9.84
CA SER A 99 6.91 -10.62 11.30
C SER A 99 7.86 -11.72 11.77
N GLY A 100 7.69 -12.95 11.26
CA GLY A 100 8.55 -14.08 11.60
C GLY A 100 10.00 -14.00 11.07
N LEU A 101 10.26 -13.24 10.00
CA LEU A 101 11.64 -12.98 9.56
C LEU A 101 12.26 -11.81 10.34
N GLY A 102 11.47 -10.77 10.60
CA GLY A 102 11.85 -9.62 11.43
C GLY A 102 12.25 -10.04 12.85
N SER A 103 11.46 -10.90 13.50
CA SER A 103 11.80 -11.46 14.82
C SER A 103 13.07 -12.31 14.80
N ASN A 104 13.45 -12.81 13.62
CA ASN A 104 14.70 -13.51 13.38
C ASN A 104 15.82 -12.58 12.89
N GLY A 105 15.72 -11.26 13.09
CA GLY A 105 16.76 -10.30 12.75
C GLY A 105 16.97 -10.14 11.24
N ILE A 106 16.00 -10.49 10.41
CA ILE A 106 16.04 -10.24 8.96
C ILE A 106 15.06 -9.11 8.67
N VAL A 107 15.57 -7.96 8.26
CA VAL A 107 14.79 -6.75 8.03
C VAL A 107 14.87 -6.32 6.57
N VAL A 108 13.77 -5.82 6.03
CA VAL A 108 13.71 -5.18 4.71
C VAL A 108 13.95 -3.68 4.91
N VAL A 109 14.93 -3.12 4.18
CA VAL A 109 15.41 -1.75 4.37
C VAL A 109 14.74 -0.76 3.43
N ASN A 110 14.47 -1.17 2.19
CA ASN A 110 13.73 -0.37 1.20
C ASN A 110 12.28 -0.84 1.12
N GLY A 111 11.38 0.00 0.59
CA GLY A 111 9.96 -0.38 0.57
C GLY A 111 9.09 0.17 -0.55
N ILE A 112 9.36 1.36 -1.10
CA ILE A 112 8.40 2.00 -2.02
C ILE A 112 8.53 1.43 -3.44
N ILE A 113 7.40 1.00 -3.99
CA ILE A 113 7.21 0.59 -5.38
C ILE A 113 6.16 1.50 -6.01
N ASP A 114 6.58 2.31 -6.97
CA ASP A 114 5.71 3.31 -7.59
C ASP A 114 4.66 2.67 -8.51
N GLU A 115 3.52 3.36 -8.66
CA GLU A 115 2.44 2.97 -9.56
C GLU A 115 2.92 2.75 -11.00
N ILE A 116 3.90 3.54 -11.44
CA ILE A 116 4.43 3.52 -12.81
C ILE A 116 5.53 2.47 -13.02
N TYR A 117 6.02 1.82 -11.96
CA TYR A 117 7.11 0.85 -12.06
C TYR A 117 6.66 -0.48 -12.69
N ARG A 118 7.41 -0.98 -13.68
CA ARG A 118 7.10 -2.24 -14.40
C ARG A 118 8.25 -3.27 -14.38
N GLY A 119 9.31 -3.00 -13.63
CA GLY A 119 10.43 -3.93 -13.46
C GLY A 119 10.11 -5.05 -12.47
N TYR A 120 11.02 -6.01 -12.36
CA TYR A 120 10.93 -7.05 -11.31
C TYR A 120 11.22 -6.43 -9.95
N LEU A 121 10.36 -6.74 -8.99
CA LEU A 121 10.50 -6.21 -7.63
C LEU A 121 11.76 -6.81 -6.97
N ASN A 122 12.40 -6.01 -6.13
CA ASN A 122 13.52 -6.44 -5.29
C ASN A 122 13.22 -6.10 -3.83
N ALA A 123 13.66 -6.96 -2.92
CA ALA A 123 13.74 -6.65 -1.49
C ALA A 123 15.22 -6.47 -1.11
N SER A 124 15.59 -5.30 -0.60
CA SER A 124 16.89 -5.06 0.03
C SER A 124 16.79 -5.55 1.47
N VAL A 125 17.40 -6.70 1.73
CA VAL A 125 17.30 -7.42 3.00
C VAL A 125 18.59 -7.24 3.78
N TYR A 126 18.49 -6.85 5.05
CA TYR A 126 19.59 -6.71 5.97
C TYR A 126 19.50 -7.77 7.08
N SER A 127 20.65 -8.33 7.45
CA SER A 127 20.76 -9.32 8.52
C SER A 127 21.37 -8.69 9.77
N LEU A 128 20.61 -8.68 10.85
CA LEU A 128 21.03 -8.34 12.21
C LEU A 128 21.67 -9.54 12.94
N LYS A 129 21.93 -10.65 12.24
CA LYS A 129 22.55 -11.85 12.83
C LYS A 129 24.07 -11.79 12.71
N PHE A 130 24.76 -12.36 13.70
CA PHE A 130 26.22 -12.52 13.72
C PHE A 130 26.73 -13.67 12.84
N LEU A 131 25.87 -14.62 12.45
CA LEU A 131 26.24 -15.75 11.61
C LEU A 131 25.56 -15.68 10.23
N PRO A 132 26.23 -16.12 9.14
CA PRO A 132 25.63 -16.24 7.83
C PRO A 132 24.41 -17.16 7.85
N ARG A 133 23.41 -16.84 7.03
CA ARG A 133 22.18 -17.64 6.91
C ARG A 133 21.82 -17.90 5.45
N ILE A 134 21.47 -19.15 5.15
CA ILE A 134 20.93 -19.52 3.84
C ILE A 134 19.44 -19.25 3.79
N ILE A 135 19.00 -18.52 2.77
CA ILE A 135 17.61 -18.43 2.36
C ILE A 135 17.43 -19.23 1.07
N LYS A 136 16.66 -20.32 1.12
CA LYS A 136 16.43 -21.19 -0.04
C LYS A 136 15.54 -20.52 -1.09
N LYS A 137 15.74 -20.87 -2.37
CA LYS A 137 14.82 -20.54 -3.47
C LYS A 137 13.36 -20.83 -3.07
N GLY A 138 12.44 -19.93 -3.41
CA GLY A 138 11.02 -20.08 -3.07
C GLY A 138 10.68 -19.79 -1.60
N THR A 139 11.61 -19.26 -0.82
CA THR A 139 11.29 -18.73 0.52
C THR A 139 10.50 -17.42 0.40
N LYS A 140 9.47 -17.27 1.24
CA LYS A 140 8.74 -16.01 1.44
C LYS A 140 9.62 -15.04 2.22
N ILE A 141 10.28 -14.12 1.52
CA ILE A 141 11.37 -13.29 2.07
C ILE A 141 10.91 -11.89 2.51
N ALA A 142 9.84 -11.38 1.90
CA ALA A 142 9.25 -10.09 2.20
C ALA A 142 7.73 -10.19 2.01
N GLN A 143 7.01 -9.13 2.36
CA GLN A 143 5.61 -8.95 2.01
C GLN A 143 5.40 -7.55 1.43
N MET A 144 4.40 -7.36 0.59
CA MET A 144 4.04 -6.05 0.05
C MET A 144 2.63 -5.66 0.49
N VAL A 145 2.48 -4.48 1.08
CA VAL A 145 1.19 -3.86 1.41
C VAL A 145 0.89 -2.82 0.33
N ILE A 146 -0.35 -2.74 -0.14
CA ILE A 146 -0.76 -1.71 -1.11
C ILE A 146 -1.37 -0.55 -0.34
N ILE A 147 -0.79 0.64 -0.47
CA ILE A 147 -1.16 1.83 0.29
C ILE A 147 -1.64 2.90 -0.70
N PRO A 148 -2.84 3.49 -0.50
CA PRO A 148 -3.27 4.62 -1.30
C PRO A 148 -2.42 5.86 -0.99
N TYR A 149 -2.20 6.70 -2.00
CA TYR A 149 -1.59 8.02 -1.83
C TYR A 149 -2.39 9.06 -2.61
N GLU A 150 -2.17 10.32 -2.29
CA GLU A 150 -2.70 11.46 -3.03
C GLU A 150 -1.58 12.10 -3.84
N GLU A 151 -1.85 12.36 -5.11
CA GLU A 151 -0.94 13.17 -5.93
C GLU A 151 -1.05 14.63 -5.46
N LEU A 152 0.08 15.22 -5.12
CA LEU A 152 0.13 16.57 -4.55
C LEU A 152 0.66 17.56 -5.60
N GLU A 153 -0.03 18.69 -5.71
CA GLU A 153 0.55 19.88 -6.31
C GLU A 153 1.55 20.49 -5.32
N VAL A 154 2.82 20.59 -5.72
CA VAL A 154 3.88 21.16 -4.88
C VAL A 154 4.11 22.61 -5.29
N ILE A 155 3.81 23.54 -4.40
CA ILE A 155 4.05 24.97 -4.56
C ILE A 155 5.29 25.37 -3.76
N THR A 156 6.29 25.97 -4.42
CA THR A 156 7.48 26.51 -3.75
C THR A 156 7.22 27.96 -3.35
N VAL A 157 7.43 28.26 -2.07
CA VAL A 157 7.32 29.62 -1.50
C VAL A 157 8.71 30.21 -1.29
N THR A 158 8.81 31.54 -1.21
CA THR A 158 10.09 32.25 -1.07
C THR A 158 10.32 32.86 0.31
N SER A 159 9.28 32.94 1.13
CA SER A 159 9.34 33.39 2.52
C SER A 159 8.68 32.40 3.48
N ASP A 160 9.25 32.26 4.68
CA ASP A 160 8.67 31.48 5.78
C ASP A 160 7.31 32.02 6.23
N ASP A 161 7.01 33.31 6.00
CA ASP A 161 5.72 33.92 6.36
C ASP A 161 4.55 33.36 5.53
N GLU A 162 4.84 32.74 4.38
CA GLU A 162 3.83 32.03 3.57
C GLU A 162 3.46 30.66 4.18
N LEU A 163 4.27 30.16 5.12
CA LEU A 163 3.99 28.95 5.88
C LEU A 163 3.25 29.31 7.18
N THR A 164 2.08 28.71 7.40
CA THR A 164 1.29 28.99 8.61
C THR A 164 2.04 28.57 9.87
N LYS A 165 2.13 29.47 10.85
CA LYS A 165 2.74 29.18 12.16
C LYS A 165 1.94 28.10 12.90
N THR A 166 2.62 27.15 13.51
CA THR A 166 1.99 26.08 14.29
C THR A 166 2.46 26.11 15.74
N ILE A 167 1.71 25.48 16.65
CA ILE A 167 2.07 25.36 18.08
C ILE A 167 3.42 24.65 18.25
N ARG A 168 3.78 23.73 17.35
CA ARG A 168 5.07 23.02 17.39
C ARG A 168 6.23 23.87 16.87
N GLY A 169 5.99 24.85 16.00
CA GLY A 169 7.03 25.68 15.41
C GLY A 169 8.16 24.86 14.78
N THR A 170 9.40 25.15 15.18
CA THR A 170 10.63 24.50 14.70
C THR A 170 11.13 23.35 15.57
N ASP A 171 10.35 22.92 16.57
CA ASP A 171 10.80 21.97 17.57
C ASP A 171 10.94 20.53 17.03
N HIS A 172 12.11 19.95 17.23
CA HIS A 172 12.48 18.60 16.78
C HIS A 172 13.26 17.82 17.85
N PHE A 173 13.25 16.48 17.78
CA PHE A 173 13.95 15.54 18.68
C PHE A 173 13.59 15.64 20.17
N GLY A 174 12.43 15.09 20.58
CA GLY A 174 12.11 14.94 22.01
C GLY A 174 11.82 16.25 22.74
N SER A 175 11.50 17.32 22.01
CA SER A 175 11.20 18.66 22.56
C SER A 175 10.05 18.74 23.57
N THR A 176 9.29 17.65 23.75
CA THR A 176 8.21 17.53 24.75
C THR A 176 8.59 16.63 25.94
N GLY A 177 9.83 16.13 26.04
CA GLY A 177 10.24 15.17 27.06
C GLY A 177 11.64 15.41 27.62
N ASN A 178 11.73 15.55 28.94
CA ASN A 178 12.98 15.44 29.70
C ASN A 178 13.35 13.95 29.81
N ASN A 179 14.39 13.51 29.11
CA ASN A 179 15.10 12.25 29.41
C ASN A 179 16.51 12.58 29.90
#